data_AF-A0A352SHY5-F1
#
_entry.id   AF-A0A352SHY5-F1
#
_cell.length_a   1.000
_cell.length_b   1.000
_cell.length_c   1.000
_cell.angle_alpha   90.00
_cell.angle_beta   90.00
_cell.angle_gamma   90.00
#
_symmetry.space_group_name_H-M   'P 1'
#
loop_
_entity.id
_entity.type
_entity.pdbx_description
1 polymer ?
#
loop_
_entity_poly.entity_id
_entity_poly.type
_entity_poly.pdbx_seq_one_letter_code
_entity_poly.pdbx_strand_id
1 'polypeptide(L)'
;ITSFTKETVKQYENALSDLEKKGQKGLVVDLRGNGGGSLTAVVDILDRMLPKGKLITEKNKVNGDKVYTSTDEKHFDKPVAVLINGGSASASEVFAGCMQDRKAASLVGVKSFGKGIVQTIFSLEKSCGGGIKLTTGEYLLPSGRCIQGKGLTPDVEAKNPSDLKQFGGKDDYQLQKAVEVINEKTAD
;
A
#
# COMPACT_ATOMS: atom_id res chain seq x y z
N ILE A 1 0.71 -9.41 0.17
CA ILE A 1 1.92 -8.93 0.88
C ILE A 1 1.57 -8.84 2.36
N THR A 2 2.26 -9.58 3.22
CA THR A 2 1.95 -9.63 4.67
C THR A 2 2.72 -8.61 5.52
N SER A 3 3.85 -8.10 5.02
CA SER A 3 4.64 -7.01 5.61
C SER A 3 5.53 -6.40 4.53
N PHE A 4 5.86 -5.10 4.65
CA PHE A 4 6.84 -4.44 3.78
C PHE A 4 8.23 -4.45 4.42
N THR A 5 9.16 -5.18 3.81
CA THR A 5 10.59 -5.18 4.16
C THR A 5 11.42 -4.76 2.95
N LYS A 6 12.74 -4.66 3.12
CA LYS A 6 13.64 -4.35 2.00
C LYS A 6 13.59 -5.42 0.91
N GLU A 7 13.41 -6.68 1.30
CA GLU A 7 13.33 -7.84 0.42
C GLU A 7 12.03 -7.85 -0.40
N THR A 8 10.96 -7.24 0.13
CA THR A 8 9.66 -7.18 -0.54
C THR A 8 9.75 -6.52 -1.92
N VAL A 9 10.63 -5.53 -2.12
CA VAL A 9 10.80 -4.85 -3.41
C VAL A 9 11.19 -5.86 -4.50
N LYS A 10 12.22 -6.67 -4.24
CA LYS A 10 12.68 -7.69 -5.20
C LYS A 10 11.65 -8.80 -5.40
N GLN A 11 10.98 -9.24 -4.33
CA GLN A 11 9.93 -10.26 -4.42
C GLN A 11 8.74 -9.77 -5.26
N TYR A 12 8.36 -8.50 -5.09
CA TYR A 12 7.29 -7.88 -5.86
C TYR A 12 7.65 -7.76 -7.34
N GLU A 13 8.84 -7.24 -7.67
CA GLU A 13 9.30 -7.11 -9.06
C GLU A 13 9.38 -8.47 -9.77
N ASN A 14 9.89 -9.50 -9.07
CA ASN A 14 9.94 -10.86 -9.61
C ASN A 14 8.54 -11.41 -9.89
N ALA A 15 7.63 -11.31 -8.91
CA ALA A 15 6.26 -11.80 -9.06
C ALA A 15 5.50 -11.05 -10.17
N LEU A 16 5.66 -9.73 -10.25
CA LEU A 16 5.05 -8.91 -11.29
C LEU A 16 5.61 -9.30 -12.67
N SER A 17 6.93 -9.42 -12.80
CA SER A 17 7.58 -9.83 -14.05
C SER A 17 7.13 -11.22 -14.52
N ASP A 18 6.93 -12.15 -13.60
CA ASP A 18 6.45 -13.50 -13.93
C ASP A 18 4.98 -13.49 -14.37
N LEU A 19 4.16 -12.61 -13.81
CA LEU A 19 2.79 -12.40 -14.28
C LEU A 19 2.78 -11.72 -15.66
N GLU A 20 3.67 -10.75 -15.90
CA GLU A 20 3.85 -10.06 -17.20
C GLU A 20 4.18 -11.04 -18.31
N LYS A 21 5.14 -11.95 -18.07
CA LYS A 21 5.48 -13.02 -19.02
C LYS A 21 4.33 -13.98 -19.31
N LYS A 22 3.40 -14.16 -18.36
CA LYS A 22 2.20 -14.99 -18.52
C LYS A 22 1.03 -14.26 -19.18
N GLY A 23 1.18 -12.98 -19.53
CA GLY A 23 0.15 -12.22 -20.23
C GLY A 23 -1.06 -11.89 -19.36
N GLN A 24 -0.86 -11.70 -18.05
CA GLN A 24 -1.92 -11.28 -17.12
C GLN A 24 -2.68 -10.06 -17.64
N LYS A 25 -3.97 -9.98 -17.31
CA LYS A 25 -4.87 -8.89 -17.74
C LYS A 25 -5.10 -7.82 -16.67
N GLY A 26 -4.75 -8.12 -15.42
CA GLY A 26 -4.78 -7.19 -14.30
C GLY A 26 -4.01 -7.75 -13.12
N LEU A 27 -4.02 -7.02 -12.01
CA LEU A 27 -3.28 -7.37 -10.80
C LEU A 27 -4.14 -7.15 -9.55
N VAL A 28 -4.19 -8.15 -8.67
CA VAL A 28 -4.70 -7.98 -7.31
C VAL A 28 -3.51 -7.89 -6.35
N VAL A 29 -3.43 -6.80 -5.59
CA VAL A 29 -2.45 -6.64 -4.50
C VAL A 29 -3.17 -6.79 -3.17
N ASP A 30 -2.92 -7.91 -2.48
CA ASP A 30 -3.56 -8.18 -1.19
C ASP A 30 -2.76 -7.59 -0.03
N LEU A 31 -3.35 -6.62 0.69
CA LEU A 31 -2.77 -5.99 1.88
C LEU A 31 -3.59 -6.25 3.15
N ARG A 32 -4.54 -7.19 3.12
CA ARG A 32 -5.32 -7.56 4.30
C ARG A 32 -4.42 -8.14 5.38
N GLY A 33 -4.60 -7.67 6.61
CA GLY A 33 -3.78 -8.06 7.76
C GLY A 33 -2.33 -7.52 7.73
N ASN A 34 -1.95 -6.68 6.76
CA ASN A 34 -0.61 -6.13 6.68
C ASN A 34 -0.49 -4.82 7.47
N GLY A 35 0.17 -4.88 8.63
CA GLY A 35 0.38 -3.76 9.54
C GLY A 35 1.37 -2.67 9.05
N GLY A 36 1.95 -2.84 7.86
CA GLY A 36 2.84 -1.86 7.23
C GLY A 36 4.28 -2.38 7.11
N GLY A 37 5.24 -1.54 7.47
CA GLY A 37 6.66 -1.85 7.36
C GLY A 37 7.47 -0.68 6.80
N SER A 38 8.43 -0.99 5.93
CA SER A 38 9.33 -0.01 5.34
C SER A 38 8.63 0.92 4.34
N LEU A 39 8.64 2.23 4.63
CA LEU A 39 8.17 3.25 3.70
C LEU A 39 8.99 3.26 2.40
N THR A 40 10.31 3.10 2.49
CA THR A 40 11.17 3.12 1.30
C THR A 40 10.81 1.98 0.35
N ALA A 41 10.56 0.78 0.89
CA ALA A 41 10.11 -0.34 0.08
C ALA A 41 8.78 -0.06 -0.62
N VAL A 42 7.85 0.61 0.07
CA VAL A 42 6.57 1.02 -0.54
C VAL A 42 6.78 2.06 -1.63
N VAL A 43 7.64 3.07 -1.41
CA VAL A 43 7.97 4.07 -2.43
C VAL A 43 8.59 3.43 -3.66
N ASP A 44 9.54 2.51 -3.48
CA ASP A 44 10.20 1.82 -4.59
C ASP A 44 9.21 0.97 -5.40
N ILE A 45 8.26 0.30 -4.72
CA ILE A 45 7.19 -0.45 -5.40
C ILE A 45 6.22 0.50 -6.11
N LEU A 46 5.86 1.63 -5.50
CA LEU A 46 4.99 2.63 -6.12
C LEU A 46 5.63 3.27 -7.36
N ASP A 47 6.93 3.54 -7.33
CA ASP A 47 7.72 4.03 -8.47
C ASP A 47 7.62 3.08 -9.67
N ARG A 48 7.72 1.76 -9.42
CA ARG A 48 7.54 0.72 -10.44
C ARG A 48 6.12 0.61 -11.00
N MET A 49 5.12 1.05 -10.23
CA MET A 49 3.70 0.85 -10.57
C MET A 49 3.07 2.07 -11.25
N LEU A 50 3.52 3.28 -10.92
CA LEU A 50 2.82 4.52 -11.23
C LEU A 50 3.57 5.37 -12.25
N PRO A 51 2.84 6.08 -13.14
CA PRO A 51 3.46 7.06 -14.02
C PRO A 51 4.00 8.26 -13.25
N LYS A 52 4.77 9.11 -13.92
CA LYS A 52 5.47 10.26 -13.33
C LYS A 52 4.55 11.09 -12.43
N GLY A 53 5.06 11.53 -11.28
CA GLY A 53 4.36 12.47 -10.40
C GLY A 53 4.46 12.14 -8.92
N LYS A 54 3.80 12.92 -8.06
CA LYS A 54 3.90 12.77 -6.60
C LYS A 54 3.37 11.42 -6.11
N LEU A 55 4.13 10.78 -5.21
CA LEU A 55 3.76 9.55 -4.52
C LEU A 55 3.26 9.84 -3.12
N ILE A 56 4.07 10.49 -2.29
CA ILE A 56 3.69 10.91 -0.94
C ILE A 56 4.49 12.14 -0.50
N THR A 57 3.99 12.81 0.52
CA THR A 57 4.76 13.80 1.28
C THR A 57 4.90 13.30 2.72
N GLU A 58 6.13 13.17 3.18
CA GLU A 58 6.46 12.96 4.58
C GLU A 58 6.62 14.34 5.24
N LYS A 59 5.68 14.72 6.10
CA LYS A 59 5.81 15.89 6.96
C LYS A 59 6.61 15.50 8.19
N ASN A 60 7.75 16.14 8.46
CA ASN A 60 8.64 15.72 9.54
C ASN A 60 9.22 16.93 10.28
N LYS A 61 9.06 16.93 11.61
CA LYS A 61 9.51 18.04 12.48
C LYS A 61 11.01 18.04 12.76
N VAL A 62 11.72 16.95 12.46
CA VAL A 62 13.13 16.76 12.83
C VAL A 62 14.02 16.87 11.59
N ASN A 63 13.67 16.17 10.52
CA ASN A 63 14.49 16.11 9.30
C ASN A 63 13.99 17.03 8.19
N GLY A 64 12.92 17.80 8.45
CA GLY A 64 12.21 18.58 7.44
C GLY A 64 11.33 17.73 6.54
N ASP A 65 10.46 18.40 5.77
CA ASP A 65 9.53 17.71 4.89
C ASP A 65 10.24 17.07 3.69
N LYS A 66 9.77 15.88 3.30
CA LYS A 66 10.27 15.18 2.12
C LYS A 66 9.15 14.80 1.18
N VAL A 67 9.32 15.10 -0.11
CA VAL A 67 8.39 14.70 -1.17
C VAL A 67 9.02 13.56 -1.95
N TYR A 68 8.24 12.49 -2.15
CA TYR A 68 8.63 11.38 -3.01
C TYR A 68 7.81 11.43 -4.29
N THR A 69 8.43 11.11 -5.42
CA THR A 69 7.86 11.19 -6.76
C THR A 69 8.21 9.96 -7.57
N SER A 70 7.29 9.51 -8.42
CA SER A 70 7.56 8.49 -9.43
C SER A 70 8.46 9.07 -10.52
N THR A 71 9.47 8.30 -10.91
CA THR A 71 10.42 8.53 -11.99
C THR A 71 9.83 8.21 -13.36
N ASP A 72 8.90 7.25 -13.40
CA ASP A 72 8.30 6.71 -14.62
C ASP A 72 9.28 5.92 -15.51
N GLU A 73 10.34 5.35 -14.93
CA GLU A 73 11.22 4.43 -15.68
C GLU A 73 10.49 3.15 -16.11
N LYS A 74 9.53 2.72 -15.30
CA LYS A 74 8.56 1.65 -15.58
C LYS A 74 7.25 1.99 -14.88
N HIS A 75 6.13 1.57 -15.45
CA HIS A 75 4.83 1.60 -14.78
C HIS A 75 3.97 0.40 -15.21
N PHE A 76 2.82 0.22 -14.55
CA PHE A 76 1.90 -0.86 -14.85
C PHE A 76 0.55 -0.32 -15.31
N ASP A 77 0.25 -0.47 -16.60
CA ASP A 77 -0.92 0.13 -17.27
C ASP A 77 -2.21 -0.68 -17.21
N LYS A 78 -2.17 -1.88 -16.64
CA LYS A 78 -3.34 -2.76 -16.60
C LYS A 78 -4.14 -2.53 -15.32
N PRO A 79 -5.44 -2.86 -15.29
CA PRO A 79 -6.26 -2.68 -14.10
C PRO A 79 -5.69 -3.33 -12.84
N VAL A 80 -5.67 -2.56 -11.75
CA VAL A 80 -5.23 -3.00 -10.43
C VAL A 80 -6.38 -2.90 -9.43
N ALA A 81 -6.52 -3.92 -8.59
CA ALA A 81 -7.32 -3.86 -7.37
C ALA A 81 -6.42 -4.09 -6.15
N VAL A 82 -6.63 -3.34 -5.08
CA VAL A 82 -5.91 -3.51 -3.81
C VAL A 82 -6.88 -3.94 -2.73
N LEU A 83 -6.64 -5.10 -2.12
CA LEU A 83 -7.48 -5.60 -1.03
C LEU A 83 -7.03 -5.01 0.30
N ILE A 84 -7.98 -4.44 1.05
CA ILE A 84 -7.74 -3.85 2.38
C ILE A 84 -8.73 -4.35 3.43
N ASN A 85 -8.29 -4.32 4.70
CA ASN A 85 -9.17 -4.52 5.84
C ASN A 85 -8.67 -3.73 7.06
N GLY A 86 -9.33 -3.89 8.22
CA GLY A 86 -8.94 -3.22 9.47
C GLY A 86 -7.54 -3.56 9.99
N GLY A 87 -6.88 -4.59 9.46
CA GLY A 87 -5.48 -4.92 9.75
C GLY A 87 -4.48 -4.27 8.78
N SER A 88 -4.94 -3.66 7.70
CA SER A 88 -4.11 -2.88 6.78
C SER A 88 -3.74 -1.55 7.44
N ALA A 89 -2.46 -1.35 7.73
CA ALA A 89 -1.98 -0.17 8.47
C ALA A 89 -0.69 0.43 7.91
N SER A 90 -0.41 1.69 8.21
CA SER A 90 0.89 2.34 8.01
C SER A 90 1.37 2.27 6.55
N ALA A 91 2.54 1.71 6.27
CA ALA A 91 3.08 1.62 4.91
C ALA A 91 2.10 0.97 3.91
N SER A 92 1.25 0.03 4.36
CA SER A 92 0.18 -0.55 3.56
C SER A 92 -0.89 0.47 3.15
N GLU A 93 -1.23 1.38 4.05
CA GLU A 93 -2.18 2.47 3.77
C GLU A 93 -1.53 3.53 2.89
N VAL A 94 -0.22 3.75 3.03
CA VAL A 94 0.52 4.60 2.09
C VAL A 94 0.45 4.04 0.67
N PHE A 95 0.73 2.75 0.50
CA PHE A 95 0.64 2.09 -0.81
C PHE A 95 -0.78 2.20 -1.39
N ALA A 96 -1.78 1.71 -0.64
CA ALA A 96 -3.16 1.66 -1.09
C ALA A 96 -3.72 3.07 -1.36
N GLY A 97 -3.48 4.01 -0.44
CA GLY A 97 -3.94 5.39 -0.56
C GLY A 97 -3.29 6.13 -1.73
N CYS A 98 -2.00 5.88 -2.01
CA CYS A 98 -1.33 6.46 -3.17
C CYS A 98 -1.92 5.92 -4.47
N MET A 99 -2.07 4.59 -4.60
CA MET A 99 -2.68 3.97 -5.77
C MET A 99 -4.12 4.47 -6.01
N GLN A 100 -4.91 4.65 -4.94
CA GLN A 100 -6.26 5.19 -4.99
C GLN A 100 -6.27 6.67 -5.44
N ASP A 101 -5.47 7.52 -4.80
CA ASP A 101 -5.38 8.96 -5.13
C ASP A 101 -4.91 9.20 -6.57
N ARG A 102 -4.01 8.34 -7.05
CA ARG A 102 -3.51 8.37 -8.42
C ARG A 102 -4.46 7.72 -9.43
N LYS A 103 -5.62 7.21 -8.98
CA LYS A 103 -6.61 6.48 -9.77
C LYS A 103 -6.03 5.26 -10.50
N ALA A 104 -4.93 4.72 -10.00
CA ALA A 104 -4.23 3.58 -10.59
C ALA A 104 -4.75 2.24 -10.09
N ALA A 105 -5.45 2.22 -8.95
CA ALA A 105 -6.12 1.03 -8.45
C ALA A 105 -7.46 1.37 -7.80
N SER A 106 -8.36 0.39 -7.77
CA SER A 106 -9.54 0.41 -6.90
C SER A 106 -9.24 -0.32 -5.60
N LEU A 107 -9.57 0.31 -4.47
CA LEU A 107 -9.52 -0.33 -3.16
C LEU A 107 -10.80 -1.15 -2.96
N VAL A 108 -10.62 -2.42 -2.63
CA VAL A 108 -11.73 -3.34 -2.39
C VAL A 108 -11.60 -3.91 -0.99
N GLY A 109 -12.68 -3.89 -0.22
CA GLY A 109 -12.70 -4.53 1.09
C GLY A 109 -13.42 -3.72 2.15
N VAL A 110 -12.79 -3.57 3.31
CA VAL A 110 -13.32 -2.75 4.42
C VAL A 110 -12.30 -1.72 4.87
N LYS A 111 -12.76 -0.71 5.59
CA LYS A 111 -11.96 0.42 6.08
C LYS A 111 -10.65 -0.04 6.75
N SER A 112 -9.54 0.64 6.42
CA SER A 112 -8.21 0.37 6.98
C SER A 112 -8.02 0.98 8.38
N PHE A 113 -6.88 0.70 9.01
CA PHE A 113 -6.64 1.01 10.42
C PHE A 113 -6.56 2.51 10.76
N GLY A 114 -5.89 3.32 9.93
CA GLY A 114 -5.69 4.75 10.16
C GLY A 114 -4.38 5.14 10.83
N LYS A 115 -3.27 4.46 10.51
CA LYS A 115 -1.93 4.77 11.05
C LYS A 115 -1.10 5.54 10.03
N GLY A 116 -1.26 6.85 9.98
CA GLY A 116 -0.58 7.76 9.05
C GLY A 116 0.62 8.51 9.63
N ILE A 117 1.30 7.98 10.66
CA ILE A 117 2.39 8.67 11.37
C ILE A 117 3.77 8.19 10.96
N VAL A 118 4.72 9.13 10.97
CA VAL A 118 6.16 8.90 10.84
C VAL A 118 6.76 8.66 12.23
N GLN A 119 7.56 7.61 12.36
CA GLN A 119 8.30 7.35 13.59
C GLN A 119 9.80 7.33 13.31
N THR A 120 10.55 8.15 14.04
CA THR A 120 12.02 8.18 13.99
C THR A 120 12.58 7.43 15.19
N ILE A 121 13.61 6.61 14.95
CA ILE A 121 14.36 5.95 16.02
C ILE A 121 15.57 6.81 16.34
N PHE A 122 15.64 7.29 17.57
CA PHE A 122 16.79 8.00 18.13
C PHE A 122 17.64 6.99 18.88
N SER A 123 18.86 6.73 18.39
CA SER A 123 19.79 5.83 19.05
C SER A 123 20.28 6.44 20.36
N LEU A 124 20.20 5.67 21.44
CA LEU A 124 20.81 5.94 22.74
C LEU A 124 21.94 4.95 23.02
N GLU A 125 22.50 4.33 21.99
CA GLU A 125 23.51 3.28 22.10
C GLU A 125 24.70 3.73 22.95
N LYS A 126 25.16 4.97 22.72
CA LYS A 126 26.27 5.58 23.48
C LYS A 126 25.94 5.89 24.95
N SER A 127 24.67 5.97 25.32
CA SER A 127 24.24 6.36 26.67
C SER A 127 23.76 5.17 27.51
N CYS A 128 22.98 4.27 26.92
CA CYS A 128 22.39 3.14 27.64
C CYS A 128 22.20 1.88 26.77
N GLY A 129 22.79 1.83 25.56
CA GLY A 129 22.64 0.68 24.66
C GLY A 129 21.24 0.54 24.03
N GLY A 130 20.37 1.54 24.18
CA GLY A 130 18.97 1.49 23.76
C GLY A 130 18.62 2.44 22.61
N GLY A 131 17.31 2.67 22.41
CA GLY A 131 16.80 3.66 21.47
C GLY A 131 15.37 4.09 21.78
N ILE A 132 15.00 5.30 21.38
CA ILE A 132 13.64 5.84 21.52
C ILE A 132 12.98 5.88 20.15
N LYS A 133 11.78 5.30 20.04
CA LYS A 133 10.94 5.44 18.85
C LYS A 133 9.89 6.52 19.09
N LEU A 134 10.06 7.67 18.46
CA LEU A 134 9.18 8.83 18.65
C LEU A 134 8.42 9.17 17.37
N THR A 135 7.15 9.55 17.51
CA THR A 135 6.38 10.10 16.41
C THR A 135 6.89 11.51 16.08
N THR A 136 7.42 11.68 14.88
CA THR A 136 8.06 12.92 14.44
C THR A 136 7.31 13.62 13.32
N GLY A 137 6.24 12.99 12.81
CA GLY A 137 5.57 13.46 11.60
C GLY A 137 4.38 12.63 11.16
N GLU A 138 3.91 12.93 9.96
CA GLU A 138 2.78 12.27 9.30
C GLU A 138 3.00 12.13 7.79
N TYR A 139 2.31 11.15 7.21
CA TYR A 139 2.27 10.94 5.76
C TYR A 139 1.03 11.61 5.17
N LEU A 140 1.25 12.41 4.13
CA LEU A 140 0.20 12.94 3.27
C LEU A 140 0.25 12.20 1.93
N LEU A 141 -0.90 11.72 1.49
CA LEU A 141 -1.09 11.10 0.18
C LEU A 141 -0.97 12.15 -0.95
N PRO A 142 -0.91 11.75 -2.24
CA PRO A 142 -0.76 12.69 -3.36
C PRO A 142 -1.76 13.85 -3.34
N SER A 143 -3.01 13.60 -2.92
CA SER A 143 -4.07 14.59 -2.79
C SER A 143 -3.90 15.57 -1.61
N GLY A 144 -2.92 15.33 -0.74
CA GLY A 144 -2.78 16.01 0.55
C GLY A 144 -3.59 15.37 1.69
N ARG A 145 -4.34 14.30 1.42
CA ARG A 145 -5.12 13.55 2.41
C ARG A 145 -4.21 12.95 3.48
N CYS A 146 -4.48 13.27 4.75
CA CYS A 146 -3.89 12.62 5.92
C CYS A 146 -4.73 11.39 6.34
N ILE A 147 -4.08 10.25 6.54
CA ILE A 147 -4.71 8.97 6.90
C ILE A 147 -4.82 8.79 8.43
N GLN A 148 -4.02 9.52 9.21
CA GLN A 148 -3.92 9.33 10.66
C GLN A 148 -5.27 9.50 11.36
N GLY A 149 -5.67 8.48 12.13
CA GLY A 149 -6.95 8.42 12.85
C GLY A 149 -8.18 8.25 11.96
N LYS A 150 -8.01 8.28 10.63
CA LYS A 150 -9.12 8.22 9.66
C LYS A 150 -9.18 6.91 8.92
N GLY A 151 -8.03 6.33 8.53
CA GLY A 151 -7.98 5.17 7.63
C GLY A 151 -8.37 5.52 6.20
N LEU A 152 -8.35 4.51 5.35
CA LEU A 152 -8.80 4.53 3.96
C LEU A 152 -10.18 3.90 3.88
N THR A 153 -11.09 4.58 3.18
CA THR A 153 -12.37 4.02 2.76
C THR A 153 -12.15 3.28 1.42
N PRO A 154 -12.60 2.02 1.29
CA PRO A 154 -12.51 1.30 0.02
C PRO A 154 -13.43 1.95 -1.03
N ASP A 155 -13.07 1.84 -2.31
CA ASP A 155 -13.92 2.26 -3.42
C ASP A 155 -15.09 1.27 -3.62
N VAL A 156 -14.84 -0.01 -3.33
CA VAL A 156 -15.85 -1.08 -3.35
C VAL A 156 -15.86 -1.77 -2.00
N GLU A 157 -16.94 -1.55 -1.24
CA GLU A 157 -17.11 -2.24 0.03
C GLU A 157 -17.39 -3.74 -0.22
N ALA A 158 -16.56 -4.57 0.38
CA ALA A 158 -16.71 -6.03 0.38
C ALA A 158 -16.22 -6.55 1.72
N LYS A 159 -17.06 -7.28 2.44
CA LYS A 159 -16.71 -7.83 3.75
C LYS A 159 -16.80 -9.34 3.68
N ASN A 160 -15.69 -10.00 3.98
CA ASN A 160 -15.69 -11.45 4.11
C ASN A 160 -16.52 -11.90 5.31
N PRO A 161 -17.13 -13.09 5.25
CA PRO A 161 -17.70 -13.75 6.42
C PRO A 161 -16.69 -13.86 7.56
N SER A 162 -17.16 -13.73 8.80
CA SER A 162 -16.30 -13.77 9.99
C SER A 162 -15.64 -15.13 10.22
N ASP A 163 -16.19 -16.19 9.64
CA ASP A 163 -15.73 -17.57 9.73
C ASP A 163 -14.80 -17.98 8.56
N LEU A 164 -14.42 -17.04 7.69
CA LEU A 164 -13.44 -17.31 6.64
C LEU A 164 -12.12 -17.77 7.26
N LYS A 165 -11.73 -19.02 6.97
CA LYS A 165 -10.55 -19.66 7.57
C LYS A 165 -9.24 -19.18 6.98
N GLN A 166 -9.24 -18.77 5.72
CA GLN A 166 -8.04 -18.39 4.98
C GLN A 166 -8.37 -17.40 3.87
N PHE A 167 -7.45 -16.46 3.61
CA PHE A 167 -7.52 -15.61 2.41
C PHE A 167 -7.14 -16.40 1.16
N GLY A 168 -7.83 -16.10 0.07
CA GLY A 168 -7.71 -16.79 -1.20
C GLY A 168 -8.78 -17.86 -1.42
N GLY A 169 -8.83 -18.37 -2.65
CA GLY A 169 -9.81 -19.36 -3.06
C GLY A 169 -11.20 -18.79 -3.35
N LYS A 170 -12.14 -19.70 -3.60
CA LYS A 170 -13.51 -19.38 -4.04
C LYS A 170 -14.39 -18.76 -2.94
N ASP A 171 -14.09 -19.07 -1.68
CA ASP A 171 -14.89 -18.61 -0.54
C ASP A 171 -14.46 -17.21 -0.03
N ASP A 172 -13.37 -16.66 -0.59
CA ASP A 172 -12.90 -15.31 -0.31
C ASP A 172 -13.67 -14.28 -1.13
N TYR A 173 -14.82 -13.86 -0.62
CA TYR A 173 -15.72 -12.89 -1.27
C TYR A 173 -15.02 -11.57 -1.65
N GLN A 174 -14.15 -11.04 -0.79
CA GLN A 174 -13.37 -9.84 -1.09
C GLN A 174 -12.46 -10.03 -2.30
N LEU A 175 -11.79 -11.18 -2.40
CA LEU A 175 -10.97 -11.51 -3.56
C LEU A 175 -11.82 -11.66 -4.83
N GLN A 176 -12.95 -12.37 -4.76
CA GLN A 176 -13.86 -12.49 -5.90
C GLN A 176 -14.31 -11.11 -6.38
N LYS A 177 -14.65 -10.20 -5.45
CA LYS A 177 -15.07 -8.85 -5.79
C LYS A 177 -13.95 -8.03 -6.45
N ALA A 178 -12.70 -8.19 -6.01
CA ALA A 178 -11.56 -7.55 -6.66
C ALA A 178 -11.31 -8.08 -8.09
N VAL A 179 -11.53 -9.37 -8.32
CA VAL A 179 -11.45 -9.97 -9.67
C VAL A 179 -12.56 -9.43 -10.57
N GLU A 180 -13.79 -9.30 -10.07
CA GLU A 180 -14.90 -8.66 -10.80
C GLU A 180 -14.53 -7.22 -11.22
N VAL A 181 -14.02 -6.40 -10.29
CA VAL A 181 -13.61 -5.01 -10.58
C VAL A 181 -12.52 -4.93 -11.64
N ILE A 182 -11.58 -5.89 -11.65
CA ILE A 182 -10.56 -5.96 -12.70
C ILE A 182 -11.20 -6.32 -14.04
N ASN A 183 -12.06 -7.34 -14.06
CA ASN A 183 -12.68 -7.84 -15.28
C ASN A 183 -13.55 -6.77 -15.96
N GLU A 184 -14.34 -6.02 -15.18
CA GLU A 184 -15.14 -4.89 -15.66
C GLU A 184 -14.26 -3.86 -16.39
N LYS A 185 -13.11 -3.50 -15.82
CA LYS A 185 -12.18 -2.53 -16.41
C LYS A 185 -11.37 -3.07 -17.60
N THR A 186 -11.32 -4.38 -17.80
CA THR A 186 -10.64 -4.99 -18.96
C THR A 186 -11.59 -5.26 -20.13
N ALA A 187 -12.90 -5.16 -19.91
CA ALA A 187 -13.91 -5.34 -20.94
C ALA A 187 -14.17 -4.07 -21.77
N ASP A 188 -13.73 -2.91 -21.26
CA ASP A 188 -13.69 -1.61 -21.93
C ASP A 188 -12.43 -1.45 -22.81
#